data_AF-A0A1G2Y7B4-F1
#
_entry.id   AF-A0A1G2Y7B4-F1
#
_cell.length_a   1.000
_cell.length_b   1.000
_cell.length_c   1.000
_cell.angle_alpha   90.00
_cell.angle_beta   90.00
_cell.angle_gamma   90.00
#
_symmetry.space_group_name_H-M   'P 1'
#
loop_
_entity.id
_entity.type
_entity.pdbx_description
1 polymer ?
#
loop_
_entity_poly.entity_id
_entity_poly.type
_entity_poly.pdbx_seq_one_letter_code
_entity_poly.pdbx_strand_id
1 'polypeptide(L)'
;MNLLKHLEQKAKLSESLYVSYDELTEWPTEQIEEAKQQGCLVQTDDAEGIICCQCPKHCWKDVEIRQKDGHSVGVYFCEDEDCAGLIEIELERLQQWIIEKKKLFQLGYGKTGHHRKEQTRKQKQKGEILQLQAALLKHHGFDSDTFSYEPATQEQLKQLLGWSQPKVHRVMKAIFGSNPMNAYKRQCRTKAIPGFLKINDDGGYSIEAIYESTDE
;
A
#
# COMPACT_ATOMS: atom_id res chain seq x y z
N MET A 1 -25.28 13.04 2.48
CA MET A 1 -24.17 12.12 2.87
C MET A 1 -23.84 12.41 4.34
N ASN A 2 -23.32 11.46 5.12
CA ASN A 2 -22.88 11.72 6.52
C ASN A 2 -21.34 11.85 6.54
N LEU A 3 -20.82 12.71 7.43
CA LEU A 3 -19.40 13.05 7.52
C LEU A 3 -18.49 11.82 7.65
N LEU A 4 -18.84 10.84 8.50
CA LEU A 4 -17.99 9.65 8.68
C LEU A 4 -17.81 8.83 7.40
N LYS A 5 -18.83 8.80 6.54
CA LYS A 5 -18.76 8.15 5.23
C LYS A 5 -17.88 8.95 4.24
N HIS A 6 -17.92 10.28 4.32
CA HIS A 6 -17.00 11.15 3.56
C HIS A 6 -15.55 10.93 3.98
N LEU A 7 -15.28 10.95 5.29
CA LEU A 7 -13.95 10.68 5.84
C LEU A 7 -13.43 9.29 5.45
N GLU A 8 -14.30 8.27 5.44
CA GLU A 8 -13.96 6.93 4.95
C GLU A 8 -13.55 6.95 3.46
N GLN A 9 -14.33 7.62 2.61
CA GLN A 9 -14.04 7.72 1.18
C GLN A 9 -12.72 8.45 0.94
N LYS A 10 -12.50 9.57 1.62
CA LYS A 10 -11.26 10.33 1.55
C LYS A 10 -10.06 9.50 2.00
N ALA A 11 -10.18 8.80 3.13
CA ALA A 11 -9.13 7.90 3.64
C ALA A 11 -8.82 6.70 2.71
N LYS A 12 -9.69 6.39 1.75
CA LYS A 12 -9.47 5.36 0.70
C LYS A 12 -8.87 5.92 -0.58
N LEU A 13 -9.31 7.12 -1.00
CA LEU A 13 -8.93 7.71 -2.28
C LEU A 13 -7.65 8.53 -2.21
N SER A 14 -7.36 9.12 -1.06
CA SER A 14 -6.21 10.00 -0.88
C SER A 14 -5.10 9.31 -0.10
N GLU A 15 -3.85 9.57 -0.51
CA GLU A 15 -2.68 9.28 0.31
C GLU A 15 -2.62 10.19 1.54
N SER A 16 -3.21 11.39 1.45
CA SER A 16 -3.32 12.35 2.54
C SER A 16 -4.52 12.06 3.43
N LEU A 17 -4.28 12.01 4.74
CA LEU A 17 -5.28 11.79 5.80
C LEU A 17 -5.70 13.08 6.47
N TYR A 18 -5.36 14.22 5.90
CA TYR A 18 -5.67 15.52 6.46
C TYR A 18 -6.99 16.05 5.90
N VAL A 19 -7.76 16.68 6.77
CA VAL A 19 -8.99 17.42 6.46
C VAL A 19 -8.77 18.84 6.95
N SER A 20 -8.96 19.82 6.07
CA SER A 20 -8.81 21.24 6.42
C SER A 20 -10.07 21.77 7.11
N TYR A 21 -9.92 22.90 7.80
CA TYR A 21 -11.04 23.66 8.35
C TYR A 21 -12.10 23.95 7.29
N ASP A 22 -11.69 24.50 6.16
CA ASP A 22 -12.61 24.86 5.07
C ASP A 22 -13.44 23.67 4.60
N GLU A 23 -12.84 22.48 4.48
CA GLU A 23 -13.56 21.25 4.11
C GLU A 23 -14.58 20.84 5.18
N LEU A 24 -14.26 21.01 6.46
CA LEU A 24 -15.20 20.71 7.54
C LEU A 24 -16.34 21.71 7.63
N THR A 25 -16.15 22.99 7.29
CA THR A 25 -17.22 24.01 7.35
C THR A 25 -18.40 23.73 6.44
N GLU A 26 -18.22 22.86 5.43
CA GLU A 26 -19.32 22.41 4.56
C GLU A 26 -20.26 21.41 5.26
N TRP A 27 -19.91 20.94 6.46
CA TRP A 27 -20.66 19.94 7.20
C TRP A 27 -21.38 20.54 8.42
N PRO A 28 -22.52 19.96 8.83
CA PRO A 28 -23.19 20.38 10.06
C PRO A 28 -22.29 20.24 11.28
N THR A 29 -22.25 21.26 12.14
CA THR A 29 -21.41 21.32 13.33
C THR A 29 -21.61 20.10 14.24
N GLU A 30 -22.84 19.57 14.34
CA GLU A 30 -23.11 18.40 15.17
C GLU A 30 -22.37 17.16 14.68
N GLN A 31 -22.22 16.98 13.36
CA GLN A 31 -21.50 15.83 12.79
C GLN A 31 -19.99 15.97 12.97
N ILE A 32 -19.47 17.19 12.89
CA ILE A 32 -18.04 17.48 13.10
C ILE A 32 -17.69 17.15 14.56
N GLU A 33 -18.47 17.66 15.51
CA GLU A 33 -18.25 17.42 16.93
C GLU A 33 -18.44 15.95 17.31
N GLU A 34 -19.43 15.26 16.73
CA GLU A 34 -19.58 13.80 16.88
C GLU A 34 -18.33 13.06 16.39
N ALA A 35 -17.81 13.40 15.20
CA ALA A 35 -16.62 12.76 14.66
C ALA A 35 -15.35 13.04 15.50
N LYS A 36 -15.22 14.24 16.07
CA LYS A 36 -14.15 14.58 17.03
C LYS A 36 -14.30 13.79 18.33
N GLN A 37 -15.50 13.74 18.92
CA GLN A 37 -15.78 12.99 20.15
C GLN A 37 -15.54 11.48 20.00
N GLN A 38 -15.87 10.92 18.83
CA GLN A 38 -15.60 9.52 18.50
C GLN A 38 -14.12 9.25 18.18
N GLY A 39 -13.29 10.30 18.11
CA GLY A 39 -11.86 10.23 17.81
C GLY A 39 -11.55 9.91 16.35
N CYS A 40 -12.51 10.11 15.44
CA CYS A 40 -12.30 9.94 13.99
C CYS A 40 -11.56 11.13 13.37
N LEU A 41 -11.74 12.32 13.94
CA LEU A 41 -10.98 13.53 13.63
C LEU A 41 -10.14 13.91 14.84
N VAL A 42 -8.82 13.90 14.67
CA VAL A 42 -7.87 14.32 15.71
C VAL A 42 -7.19 15.58 15.22
N GLN A 43 -7.31 16.67 15.98
CA GLN A 43 -6.65 17.92 15.63
C GLN A 43 -5.14 17.72 15.64
N THR A 44 -4.47 18.31 14.65
CA THR A 44 -3.01 18.29 14.49
C THR A 44 -2.50 19.72 14.39
N ASP A 45 -1.19 19.89 14.23
CA ASP A 45 -0.57 21.18 13.98
C ASP A 45 -1.25 21.91 12.81
N ASP A 46 -1.33 23.23 12.92
CA ASP A 46 -1.89 24.08 11.87
C ASP A 46 -1.16 23.85 10.53
N ALA A 47 -1.89 23.97 9.42
CA ALA A 47 -1.33 23.84 8.10
C ALA A 47 -0.44 25.06 7.75
N GLU A 48 0.63 24.81 7.00
CA GLU A 48 1.50 25.88 6.48
C GLU A 48 0.82 26.71 5.38
N GLY A 49 -0.29 26.20 4.84
CA GLY A 49 -1.02 26.84 3.76
C GLY A 49 -2.48 26.40 3.70
N ILE A 50 -3.22 26.99 2.77
CA ILE A 50 -4.64 26.73 2.55
C ILE A 50 -4.96 26.64 1.06
N ILE A 51 -6.14 26.13 0.75
CA ILE A 51 -6.72 26.24 -0.59
C ILE A 51 -7.39 27.61 -0.72
N CYS A 52 -6.98 28.40 -1.72
CA CYS A 52 -7.60 29.69 -2.01
C CYS A 52 -9.08 29.49 -2.39
N CYS A 53 -10.00 30.13 -1.66
CA CYS A 53 -11.43 30.10 -1.96
C CYS A 53 -11.90 31.29 -2.80
N GLN A 54 -11.03 32.26 -3.09
CA GLN A 54 -11.36 33.44 -3.89
C GLN A 54 -11.13 33.26 -5.39
N CYS A 55 -10.21 32.37 -5.78
CA CYS A 55 -9.95 32.08 -7.19
C CYS A 55 -10.70 30.83 -7.66
N PRO A 56 -11.16 30.78 -8.92
CA PRO A 56 -11.86 29.61 -9.46
C PRO A 56 -10.96 28.37 -9.59
N LYS A 57 -9.64 28.55 -9.52
CA LYS A 57 -8.64 27.48 -9.62
C LYS A 57 -8.46 26.70 -8.33
N HIS A 58 -8.92 27.22 -7.18
CA HIS A 58 -8.72 26.60 -5.88
C HIS A 58 -7.26 26.19 -5.62
N CYS A 59 -6.32 27.10 -5.90
CA CYS A 59 -4.90 26.81 -5.79
C CYS A 59 -4.45 26.79 -4.32
N TRP A 60 -3.48 25.93 -4.02
CA TRP A 60 -2.78 25.93 -2.74
C TRP A 60 -1.95 27.20 -2.56
N LYS A 61 -1.96 27.76 -1.35
CA LYS A 61 -1.25 28.99 -0.99
C LYS A 61 -0.62 28.85 0.39
N ASP A 62 0.68 29.09 0.47
CA ASP A 62 1.38 29.20 1.75
C ASP A 62 0.93 30.48 2.46
N VAL A 63 0.73 30.38 3.77
CA VAL A 63 0.19 31.46 4.60
C VAL A 63 1.28 32.01 5.50
N GLU A 64 1.46 33.33 5.46
CA GLU A 64 2.32 34.07 6.38
C GLU A 64 1.49 34.62 7.54
N ILE A 65 1.94 34.39 8.78
CA ILE A 65 1.27 34.96 9.96
C ILE A 65 1.83 36.36 10.24
N ARG A 66 0.95 37.37 10.29
CA ARG A 66 1.30 38.78 10.57
C ARG A 66 0.53 39.34 11.76
N GLN A 67 1.06 40.38 12.38
CA GLN A 67 0.36 41.18 13.39
C GLN A 67 -0.32 42.38 12.73
N LYS A 68 -1.62 42.56 12.99
CA LYS A 68 -2.41 43.70 12.52
C LYS A 68 -3.32 44.15 13.65
N ASP A 69 -3.34 45.44 13.98
CA ASP A 69 -4.20 46.01 15.04
C ASP A 69 -4.20 45.22 16.36
N GLY A 70 -3.04 44.68 16.76
CA GLY A 70 -2.86 43.92 18.00
C GLY A 70 -3.36 42.47 17.97
N HIS A 71 -3.74 41.93 16.81
CA HIS A 71 -4.11 40.52 16.64
C HIS A 71 -3.33 39.85 15.49
N SER A 72 -3.18 38.53 15.58
CA SER A 72 -2.54 37.72 14.55
C SER A 72 -3.52 37.39 13.43
N VAL A 73 -3.10 37.60 12.18
CA VAL A 73 -3.85 37.25 10.98
C VAL A 73 -2.98 36.43 10.03
N GLY A 74 -3.58 35.49 9.30
CA GLY A 74 -2.91 34.82 8.19
C GLY A 74 -3.04 35.69 6.94
N VAL A 75 -1.99 35.77 6.14
CA VAL A 75 -2.04 36.45 4.84
C VAL A 75 -1.41 35.59 3.76
N TYR A 76 -1.97 35.65 2.56
CA TYR A 76 -1.37 35.04 1.37
C TYR A 76 -1.62 35.89 0.14
N PHE A 77 -0.84 35.69 -0.92
CA PHE A 77 -1.00 36.42 -2.18
C PHE A 77 -1.64 35.53 -3.26
N CYS A 78 -2.77 35.96 -3.82
CA CYS A 78 -3.34 35.33 -5.01
C CYS A 78 -2.85 36.05 -6.27
N GLU A 79 -2.46 35.27 -7.27
CA GLU A 79 -1.93 35.77 -8.55
C GLU A 79 -2.99 35.70 -9.66
N ASP A 80 -4.17 35.19 -9.35
CA ASP A 80 -5.23 35.01 -10.34
C ASP A 80 -5.87 36.36 -10.67
N GLU A 81 -6.03 36.69 -11.95
CA GLU A 81 -6.37 38.05 -12.43
C GLU A 81 -7.67 38.59 -11.80
N ASP A 82 -8.65 37.71 -11.54
CA ASP A 82 -9.96 38.10 -10.99
C ASP A 82 -9.94 38.39 -9.48
N CYS A 83 -8.92 37.90 -8.76
CA CYS A 83 -8.79 38.05 -7.31
C CYS A 83 -7.34 38.34 -6.89
N ALA A 84 -6.60 39.04 -7.76
CA ALA A 84 -5.20 39.33 -7.56
C ALA A 84 -5.02 40.25 -6.34
N GLY A 85 -4.12 39.88 -5.44
CA GLY A 85 -3.80 40.70 -4.28
C GLY A 85 -3.49 39.92 -3.01
N LEU A 86 -3.26 40.69 -1.94
CA LEU A 86 -3.06 40.19 -0.60
C LEU A 86 -4.42 39.89 0.03
N ILE A 87 -4.62 38.64 0.43
CA ILE A 87 -5.84 38.16 1.06
C ILE A 87 -5.53 37.88 2.53
N GLU A 88 -6.35 38.43 3.42
CA GLU A 88 -6.28 38.19 4.85
C GLU A 88 -7.27 37.07 5.25
N ILE A 89 -6.84 36.20 6.15
CA ILE A 89 -7.63 35.09 6.67
C ILE A 89 -7.51 34.99 8.19
N GLU A 90 -8.55 34.44 8.80
CA GLU A 90 -8.53 34.03 10.21
C GLU A 90 -7.62 32.80 10.37
N LEU A 91 -6.83 32.77 11.46
CA LEU A 91 -5.90 31.67 11.74
C LEU A 91 -6.62 30.33 11.95
N GLU A 92 -7.90 30.36 12.35
CA GLU A 92 -8.73 29.16 12.48
C GLU A 92 -8.84 28.38 11.17
N ARG A 93 -8.71 29.04 10.01
CA ARG A 93 -8.70 28.38 8.70
C ARG A 93 -7.46 27.52 8.46
N LEU A 94 -6.37 27.73 9.23
CA LEU A 94 -5.19 26.87 9.19
C LEU A 94 -5.37 25.58 9.97
N GLN A 95 -6.42 25.46 10.79
CA GLN A 95 -6.67 24.24 11.54
C GLN A 95 -6.90 23.08 10.59
N GLN A 96 -6.32 21.95 10.94
CA GLN A 96 -6.49 20.70 10.22
C GLN A 96 -6.61 19.53 11.19
N TRP A 97 -7.21 18.45 10.69
CA TRP A 97 -7.45 17.23 11.43
C TRP A 97 -6.93 16.04 10.67
N ILE A 98 -6.31 15.10 11.39
CA ILE A 98 -5.95 13.78 10.87
C ILE A 98 -7.16 12.86 11.01
N ILE A 99 -7.45 12.13 9.94
CA ILE A 99 -8.44 11.05 9.92
C ILE A 99 -7.84 9.81 10.58
N GLU A 100 -8.35 9.44 11.75
CA GLU A 100 -7.95 8.21 12.43
C GLU A 100 -8.70 7.00 11.87
N LYS A 101 -8.06 6.35 10.88
CA LYS A 101 -8.65 5.19 10.17
C LYS A 101 -9.08 4.08 11.12
N LYS A 102 -8.31 3.80 12.20
CA LYS A 102 -8.66 2.71 13.14
C LYS A 102 -9.99 2.97 13.83
N LYS A 103 -10.28 4.23 14.18
CA LYS A 103 -11.54 4.63 14.81
C LYS A 103 -12.71 4.52 13.83
N LEU A 104 -12.53 4.97 12.58
CA LEU A 104 -13.53 4.73 11.52
C LEU A 104 -13.85 3.24 11.37
N PHE A 105 -12.83 2.37 11.33
CA PHE A 105 -13.02 0.91 11.24
C PHE A 105 -13.76 0.32 12.45
N GLN A 106 -13.45 0.78 13.66
CA GLN A 106 -14.12 0.33 14.89
C GLN A 106 -15.62 0.67 14.87
N LEU A 107 -16.00 1.80 14.26
CA LEU A 107 -17.38 2.23 14.08
C LEU A 107 -18.09 1.57 12.88
N GLY A 108 -17.41 0.69 12.16
CA GLY A 108 -17.97 -0.03 11.02
C GLY A 108 -17.84 0.67 9.67
N TYR A 109 -17.18 1.84 9.64
CA TYR A 109 -16.81 2.55 8.41
C TYR A 109 -15.48 2.00 7.90
N GLY A 110 -15.43 1.51 6.66
CA GLY A 110 -14.22 0.88 6.12
C GLY A 110 -14.25 -0.65 6.17
N LYS A 111 -15.42 -1.28 6.03
CA LYS A 111 -15.47 -2.74 5.79
C LYS A 111 -14.76 -3.09 4.48
N THR A 112 -13.46 -3.33 4.53
CA THR A 112 -12.71 -4.07 3.53
C THR A 112 -12.45 -5.47 4.07
N GLY A 113 -13.49 -6.30 4.12
CA GLY A 113 -13.34 -7.74 4.37
C GLY A 113 -12.41 -8.44 3.37
N HIS A 114 -12.04 -7.75 2.29
CA HIS A 114 -11.12 -8.22 1.25
C HIS A 114 -9.64 -7.95 1.56
N HIS A 115 -9.27 -6.79 2.12
CA HIS A 115 -7.85 -6.41 2.20
C HIS A 115 -7.06 -7.20 3.25
N ARG A 116 -7.66 -7.48 4.42
CA ARG A 116 -7.02 -8.30 5.46
C ARG A 116 -6.86 -9.76 5.02
N LYS A 117 -7.88 -10.34 4.38
CA LYS A 117 -7.81 -11.70 3.82
C LYS A 117 -6.78 -11.80 2.70
N GLU A 118 -6.69 -10.78 1.85
CA GLU A 118 -5.73 -10.75 0.75
C GLU A 118 -4.28 -10.62 1.23
N GLN A 119 -4.00 -9.76 2.22
CA GLN A 119 -2.67 -9.68 2.83
C GLN A 119 -2.27 -10.98 3.52
N THR A 120 -3.16 -11.60 4.32
CA THR A 120 -2.88 -12.91 4.93
C THR A 120 -2.67 -13.99 3.86
N ARG A 121 -3.40 -13.95 2.74
CA ARG A 121 -3.25 -14.90 1.63
C ARG A 121 -1.93 -14.68 0.87
N LYS A 122 -1.53 -13.43 0.61
CA LYS A 122 -0.24 -13.08 -0.02
C LYS A 122 0.94 -13.49 0.88
N GLN A 123 0.85 -13.24 2.18
CA GLN A 123 1.89 -13.64 3.14
C GLN A 123 1.99 -15.17 3.25
N LYS A 124 0.85 -15.87 3.33
CA LYS A 124 0.81 -17.34 3.31
C LYS A 124 1.39 -17.91 2.01
N GLN A 125 1.06 -17.33 0.87
CA GLN A 125 1.60 -17.74 -0.43
C GLN A 125 3.12 -17.51 -0.51
N LYS A 126 3.63 -16.38 0.02
CA LYS A 126 5.07 -16.11 0.09
C LYS A 126 5.80 -17.16 0.94
N GLY A 127 5.26 -17.51 2.11
CA GLY A 127 5.81 -18.56 2.96
C GLY A 127 5.81 -19.94 2.29
N GLU A 128 4.75 -20.27 1.54
CA GLU A 128 4.70 -21.50 0.74
C GLU A 128 5.76 -21.49 -0.38
N ILE A 129 5.91 -20.40 -1.13
CA ILE A 129 6.95 -20.28 -2.17
C ILE A 129 8.34 -20.51 -1.59
N LEU A 130 8.66 -19.89 -0.46
CA LEU A 130 9.96 -20.04 0.21
C LEU A 130 10.24 -21.49 0.63
N GLN A 131 9.24 -22.18 1.18
CA GLN A 131 9.38 -23.61 1.55
C GLN A 131 9.67 -24.48 0.32
N LEU A 132 8.98 -24.23 -0.79
CA LEU A 132 9.21 -24.95 -2.04
C LEU A 132 10.61 -24.66 -2.62
N GLN A 133 11.04 -23.39 -2.61
CA GLN A 133 12.40 -23.01 -3.04
C GLN A 133 13.47 -23.74 -2.20
N ALA A 134 13.34 -23.72 -0.88
CA ALA A 134 14.28 -24.40 0.01
C ALA A 134 14.33 -25.92 -0.26
N ALA A 135 13.18 -26.55 -0.51
CA ALA A 135 13.12 -27.97 -0.87
C ALA A 135 13.79 -28.26 -2.22
N LEU A 136 13.62 -27.39 -3.22
CA LEU A 136 14.27 -27.53 -4.53
C LEU A 136 15.78 -27.35 -4.43
N LEU A 137 16.25 -26.34 -3.69
CA LEU A 137 17.68 -26.10 -3.46
C LEU A 137 18.34 -27.29 -2.76
N LYS A 138 17.69 -27.83 -1.72
CA LYS A 138 18.15 -29.03 -1.03
C LYS A 138 18.18 -30.25 -1.95
N HIS A 139 17.15 -30.44 -2.77
CA HIS A 139 17.10 -31.55 -3.75
C HIS A 139 18.24 -31.48 -4.77
N HIS A 140 18.58 -30.26 -5.22
CA HIS A 140 19.68 -30.04 -6.15
C HIS A 140 21.06 -29.99 -5.49
N GLY A 141 21.14 -30.10 -4.15
CA GLY A 141 22.39 -30.14 -3.40
C GLY A 141 23.14 -28.81 -3.36
N PHE A 142 22.43 -27.68 -3.39
CA PHE A 142 23.07 -26.35 -3.27
C PHE A 142 23.75 -26.10 -1.92
N ASP A 143 23.44 -26.92 -0.91
CA ASP A 143 24.05 -26.94 0.41
C ASP A 143 25.18 -27.99 0.55
N SER A 144 25.53 -28.68 -0.53
CA SER A 144 26.48 -29.80 -0.53
C SER A 144 27.49 -29.70 -1.69
N ASP A 145 28.58 -30.46 -1.62
CA ASP A 145 29.58 -30.52 -2.69
C ASP A 145 29.08 -31.27 -3.95
N THR A 146 27.88 -31.86 -3.89
CA THR A 146 27.31 -32.68 -4.98
C THR A 146 26.07 -32.02 -5.55
N PHE A 147 26.24 -31.31 -6.66
CA PHE A 147 25.12 -30.70 -7.39
C PHE A 147 24.44 -31.68 -8.33
N SER A 148 23.11 -31.80 -8.27
CA SER A 148 22.31 -32.63 -9.18
C SER A 148 21.44 -31.78 -10.11
N TYR A 149 21.45 -32.07 -11.41
CA TYR A 149 20.50 -31.52 -12.39
C TYR A 149 19.28 -32.42 -12.61
N GLU A 150 19.11 -33.48 -11.82
CA GLU A 150 17.94 -34.34 -11.95
C GLU A 150 16.70 -33.65 -11.38
N PRO A 151 15.62 -33.47 -12.16
CA PRO A 151 14.44 -32.77 -11.68
C PRO A 151 13.67 -33.62 -10.67
N ALA A 152 13.32 -33.03 -9.53
CA ALA A 152 12.36 -33.63 -8.61
C ALA A 152 11.01 -33.90 -9.29
N THR A 153 10.43 -35.06 -9.03
CA THR A 153 9.05 -35.35 -9.39
C THR A 153 8.09 -34.64 -8.43
N GLN A 154 6.84 -34.45 -8.88
CA GLN A 154 5.82 -33.84 -8.04
C GLN A 154 5.52 -34.67 -6.78
N GLU A 155 5.66 -36.01 -6.85
CA GLU A 155 5.50 -36.90 -5.70
C GLU A 155 6.66 -36.77 -4.71
N GLN A 156 7.89 -36.61 -5.18
CA GLN A 156 9.04 -36.31 -4.30
C GLN A 156 8.84 -34.97 -3.59
N LEU A 157 8.41 -33.92 -4.29
CA LEU A 157 8.13 -32.62 -3.68
C LEU A 157 7.01 -32.68 -2.64
N LYS A 158 5.96 -33.45 -2.91
CA LYS A 158 4.86 -33.71 -1.97
C LYS A 158 5.38 -34.36 -0.68
N GLN A 159 6.23 -35.39 -0.80
CA GLN A 159 6.84 -36.09 0.34
C GLN A 159 7.78 -35.16 1.13
N LEU A 160 8.64 -34.40 0.44
CA LEU A 160 9.59 -33.47 1.06
C LEU A 160 8.90 -32.34 1.83
N LEU A 161 7.78 -31.83 1.33
CA LEU A 161 7.07 -30.69 1.91
C LEU A 161 5.92 -31.07 2.85
N GLY A 162 5.52 -32.35 2.89
CA GLY A 162 4.31 -32.79 3.59
C GLY A 162 3.03 -32.14 3.05
N TRP A 163 3.02 -31.78 1.77
CA TRP A 163 1.91 -31.07 1.13
C TRP A 163 0.99 -32.03 0.37
N SER A 164 -0.21 -31.58 0.01
CA SER A 164 -1.04 -32.30 -0.96
C SER A 164 -0.57 -32.04 -2.40
N GLN A 165 -0.84 -32.97 -3.31
CA GLN A 165 -0.51 -32.83 -4.74
C GLN A 165 -1.05 -31.51 -5.37
N PRO A 166 -2.33 -31.11 -5.13
CA PRO A 166 -2.84 -29.83 -5.61
C PRO A 166 -2.10 -28.62 -5.05
N LYS A 167 -1.62 -28.70 -3.79
CA LYS A 167 -0.86 -27.61 -3.18
C LYS A 167 0.51 -27.47 -3.84
N VAL A 168 1.23 -28.58 -4.05
CA VAL A 168 2.50 -28.57 -4.78
C VAL A 168 2.31 -27.96 -6.16
N HIS A 169 1.32 -28.44 -6.93
CA HIS A 169 1.03 -27.91 -8.26
C HIS A 169 0.75 -26.40 -8.25
N ARG A 170 -0.09 -25.93 -7.33
CA ARG A 170 -0.46 -24.51 -7.23
C ARG A 170 0.74 -23.60 -6.94
N VAL A 171 1.62 -24.01 -6.02
CA VAL A 171 2.80 -23.20 -5.66
C VAL A 171 3.85 -23.29 -6.78
N MET A 172 4.05 -24.48 -7.36
CA MET A 172 4.88 -24.66 -8.55
C MET A 172 4.38 -23.77 -9.71
N LYS A 173 3.07 -23.68 -9.95
CA LYS A 173 2.45 -22.80 -10.96
C LYS A 173 2.72 -21.32 -10.68
N ALA A 174 2.79 -20.90 -9.42
CA ALA A 174 3.10 -19.53 -9.06
C ALA A 174 4.57 -19.15 -9.36
N ILE A 175 5.47 -20.14 -9.41
CA ILE A 175 6.90 -19.93 -9.68
C ILE A 175 7.22 -20.13 -11.17
N PHE A 176 6.68 -21.18 -11.77
CA PHE A 176 7.08 -21.67 -13.09
C PHE A 176 6.00 -21.48 -14.18
N GLY A 177 4.90 -20.78 -13.89
CA GLY A 177 3.84 -20.51 -14.86
C GLY A 177 2.91 -21.70 -15.13
N SER A 178 2.22 -21.66 -16.27
CA SER A 178 1.06 -22.53 -16.60
C SER A 178 1.39 -24.04 -16.64
N ASN A 179 2.61 -24.42 -17.03
CA ASN A 179 3.09 -25.80 -17.15
C ASN A 179 4.29 -26.06 -16.22
N PRO A 180 4.08 -26.00 -14.89
CA PRO A 180 5.19 -25.69 -14.00
C PRO A 180 6.22 -26.82 -13.87
N MET A 181 5.80 -28.09 -13.91
CA MET A 181 6.72 -29.22 -13.88
C MET A 181 7.56 -29.30 -15.16
N ASN A 182 7.00 -28.96 -16.31
CA ASN A 182 7.72 -28.98 -17.59
C ASN A 182 8.73 -27.84 -17.66
N ALA A 183 8.32 -26.64 -17.24
CA ALA A 183 9.22 -25.49 -17.13
C ALA A 183 10.38 -25.78 -16.16
N TYR A 184 10.11 -26.35 -14.98
CA TYR A 184 11.15 -26.78 -14.04
C TYR A 184 12.10 -27.83 -14.64
N LYS A 185 11.57 -28.89 -15.27
CA LYS A 185 12.38 -29.90 -15.97
C LYS A 185 13.24 -29.29 -17.10
N ARG A 186 12.70 -28.31 -17.82
CA ARG A 186 13.42 -27.57 -18.87
C ARG A 186 14.62 -26.85 -18.26
N GLN A 187 14.43 -26.10 -17.17
CA GLN A 187 15.53 -25.41 -16.47
C GLN A 187 16.61 -26.38 -15.97
N CYS A 188 16.19 -27.57 -15.47
CA CYS A 188 17.12 -28.61 -15.05
C CYS A 188 17.98 -29.10 -16.23
N ARG A 189 17.35 -29.38 -17.37
CA ARG A 189 18.03 -29.86 -18.59
C ARG A 189 18.97 -28.82 -19.20
N THR A 190 18.59 -27.55 -19.19
CA THR A 190 19.42 -26.45 -19.70
C THR A 190 20.49 -25.98 -18.71
N LYS A 191 20.59 -26.65 -17.54
CA LYS A 191 21.50 -26.29 -16.45
C LYS A 191 21.35 -24.85 -15.92
N ALA A 192 20.17 -24.25 -16.14
CA ALA A 192 19.88 -22.87 -15.75
C ALA A 192 19.26 -22.75 -14.34
N ILE A 193 19.01 -23.88 -13.65
CA ILE A 193 18.48 -23.91 -12.28
C ILE A 193 19.25 -23.02 -11.28
N PRO A 194 20.60 -22.97 -11.27
CA PRO A 194 21.33 -22.05 -10.40
C PRO A 194 21.06 -20.56 -10.66
N GLY A 195 20.85 -20.18 -11.92
CA GLY A 195 20.46 -18.81 -12.26
C GLY A 195 19.02 -18.50 -11.88
N PHE A 196 18.15 -19.50 -11.88
CA PHE A 196 16.74 -19.37 -11.57
C PHE A 196 16.42 -19.43 -10.06
N LEU A 197 17.17 -20.23 -9.30
CA LEU A 197 17.08 -20.35 -7.84
C LEU A 197 18.30 -19.67 -7.23
N LYS A 198 18.25 -18.34 -7.08
CA LYS A 198 19.35 -17.59 -6.46
C LYS A 198 19.21 -17.59 -4.95
N ILE A 199 20.33 -17.83 -4.28
CA ILE A 199 20.52 -17.51 -2.87
C ILE A 199 21.04 -16.07 -2.83
N ASN A 200 20.32 -15.19 -2.17
CA ASN A 200 20.72 -13.81 -1.93
C ASN A 200 21.75 -13.77 -0.80
N ASP A 201 22.53 -12.69 -0.72
CA ASP A 201 23.57 -12.49 0.31
C ASP A 201 23.01 -12.45 1.75
N ASP A 202 21.71 -12.18 1.92
CA ASP A 202 21.00 -12.22 3.21
C ASP A 202 20.56 -13.65 3.62
N GLY A 203 20.95 -14.67 2.86
CA GLY A 203 20.50 -16.05 3.02
C GLY A 203 19.06 -16.29 2.55
N GLY A 204 18.41 -15.27 1.98
CA GLY A 204 17.10 -15.36 1.35
C GLY A 204 17.17 -16.01 -0.03
N TYR A 205 16.01 -16.38 -0.59
CA TYR A 205 15.93 -17.02 -1.90
C TYR A 205 15.12 -16.15 -2.87
N SER A 206 15.67 -15.86 -4.06
CA SER A 206 14.99 -15.12 -5.11
C SER A 206 14.79 -15.97 -6.36
N ILE A 207 13.67 -15.73 -7.06
CA ILE A 207 13.38 -16.27 -8.39
C ILE A 207 13.49 -15.10 -9.36
N GLU A 208 14.33 -15.21 -10.38
CA GLU A 208 14.26 -14.32 -11.52
C GLU A 208 13.06 -14.72 -12.39
N ALA A 209 12.15 -13.77 -12.61
CA ALA A 209 11.00 -13.99 -13.46
C ALA A 209 11.50 -14.28 -14.89
N ILE A 210 11.20 -15.47 -15.39
CA ILE A 210 11.41 -15.78 -16.81
C ILE A 210 10.25 -15.12 -17.54
N TYR A 211 10.52 -14.02 -18.25
CA TYR A 211 9.67 -13.63 -19.36
C TYR A 211 9.78 -14.76 -20.39
N GLU A 212 8.74 -15.57 -20.53
CA GLU A 212 8.62 -16.42 -21.72
C GLU A 212 8.54 -15.44 -22.89
N SER A 213 9.66 -15.24 -23.59
CA SER A 213 9.59 -14.72 -24.95
C SER A 213 8.82 -15.78 -25.72
N THR A 214 7.55 -15.48 -26.00
CA THR A 214 6.77 -16.21 -26.99
C THR A 214 7.34 -15.85 -28.35
N ASP A 215 8.50 -16.41 -28.65
CA ASP A 215 9.01 -16.50 -30.01
C ASP A 215 8.45 -17.81 -30.60
N GLU A 216 7.46 -17.61 -31.48
CA GLU A 216 6.90 -18.46 -32.55
C GLU A 216 6.77 -19.99 -32.35
#